data_AF-A0A2V8GHG3-F1
#
_entry.id   AF-A0A2V8GHG3-F1
#
_cell.length_a   1.000
_cell.length_b   1.000
_cell.length_c   1.000
_cell.angle_alpha   90.00
_cell.angle_beta   90.00
_cell.angle_gamma   90.00
#
_symmetry.space_group_name_H-M   'P 1'
#
loop_
_entity.id
_entity.type
_entity.pdbx_description
1 polymer ?
#
loop_
_entity_poly.entity_id
_entity_poly.type
_entity_poly.pdbx_seq_one_letter_code
_entity_poly.pdbx_strand_id
1 'polypeptide(L)'
;REELARAHAELQATQALLSENIRVAERLRISRDLHDTLGHHLTALSLQLEVASRLSSGAVMDRVNEAHAITKLLLSDVRDVVSRLRESSAFDLGAAIHTLARATVQPQVHVEGAEGLVVDDPLQAHAILRCVQEVITNAATSGLPSTSVPTSSC
;
A
#
# COMPACT_ATOMS: atom_id res chain seq x y z
N ARG A 1 -6.65 4.35 -37.47
CA ARG A 1 -5.79 3.21 -37.06
C ARG A 1 -4.87 3.60 -35.91
N GLU A 2 -4.25 4.78 -35.94
CA GLU A 2 -3.41 5.29 -34.86
C GLU A 2 -4.18 5.55 -33.55
N GLU A 3 -5.39 6.11 -33.60
CA GLU A 3 -6.23 6.33 -32.40
C GLU A 3 -6.58 5.02 -31.67
N LEU A 4 -6.90 3.96 -32.40
CA LEU A 4 -7.18 2.64 -31.83
C LEU A 4 -5.93 2.02 -31.19
N ALA A 5 -4.77 2.18 -31.83
CA ALA A 5 -3.50 1.70 -31.30
C ALA A 5 -3.11 2.47 -30.02
N ARG A 6 -3.37 3.78 -29.99
CA ARG A 6 -3.15 4.64 -28.82
C ARG A 6 -4.06 4.27 -27.65
N ALA A 7 -5.36 4.14 -27.89
CA ALA A 7 -6.31 3.72 -26.86
C ALA A 7 -6.02 2.31 -26.32
N HIS A 8 -5.54 1.40 -27.17
CA HIS A 8 -5.14 0.06 -26.73
C HIS A 8 -3.88 0.08 -25.86
N ALA A 9 -2.88 0.91 -26.20
CA ALA A 9 -1.68 1.09 -25.39
C ALA A 9 -2.00 1.74 -24.03
N GLU A 10 -2.89 2.73 -23.98
CA GLU A 10 -3.37 3.35 -22.75
C GLU A 10 -4.11 2.35 -21.84
N LEU A 11 -4.97 1.52 -22.43
CA LEU A 11 -5.68 0.48 -21.69
C LEU A 11 -4.70 -0.54 -21.09
N GLN A 12 -3.71 -0.99 -21.87
CA GLN A 12 -2.69 -1.93 -21.40
C GLN A 12 -1.82 -1.34 -20.28
N ALA A 13 -1.41 -0.08 -20.41
CA ALA A 13 -0.68 0.62 -19.37
C ALA A 13 -1.51 0.72 -18.08
N THR A 14 -2.79 1.06 -18.19
CA THR A 14 -3.71 1.15 -17.06
C THR A 14 -3.93 -0.21 -16.40
N GLN A 15 -4.10 -1.27 -17.18
CA GLN A 15 -4.25 -2.64 -16.67
C GLN A 15 -3.00 -3.12 -15.94
N ALA A 16 -1.81 -2.82 -16.45
CA ALA A 16 -0.55 -3.15 -15.79
C ALA A 16 -0.43 -2.42 -14.45
N LEU A 17 -0.78 -1.13 -14.40
CA LEU A 17 -0.81 -0.34 -13.17
C LEU A 17 -1.81 -0.89 -12.15
N LEU A 18 -3.04 -1.22 -12.57
CA LEU A 18 -4.06 -1.79 -11.71
C LEU A 18 -3.66 -3.16 -11.18
N SER A 19 -3.06 -4.00 -12.01
CA SER A 19 -2.62 -5.33 -11.63
C SER A 19 -1.50 -5.28 -10.59
N GLU A 20 -0.50 -4.42 -10.78
CA GLU A 20 0.55 -4.24 -9.77
C GLU A 20 -0.02 -3.66 -8.48
N ASN A 21 -0.96 -2.72 -8.59
CA ASN A 21 -1.58 -2.12 -7.42
C ASN A 21 -2.39 -3.14 -6.59
N ILE A 22 -3.18 -4.01 -7.24
CA ILE A 22 -3.88 -5.12 -6.58
C ILE A 22 -2.88 -6.04 -5.87
N ARG A 23 -1.76 -6.37 -6.52
CA ARG A 23 -0.73 -7.25 -5.96
C ARG A 23 -0.05 -6.63 -4.73
N VAL A 24 0.26 -5.33 -4.77
CA VAL A 24 0.78 -4.57 -3.63
C VAL A 24 -0.24 -4.56 -2.49
N ALA A 25 -1.49 -4.18 -2.77
CA ALA A 25 -2.56 -4.14 -1.76
C ALA A 25 -2.75 -5.48 -1.06
N GLU A 26 -2.71 -6.59 -1.82
CA GLU A 26 -2.86 -7.93 -1.26
C GLU A 26 -1.67 -8.35 -0.38
N ARG A 27 -0.43 -8.07 -0.80
CA ARG A 27 0.77 -8.34 0.05
C ARG A 27 0.68 -7.65 1.41
N LEU A 28 0.11 -6.45 1.44
CA LEU A 28 0.00 -5.63 2.64
C LEU A 28 -1.19 -6.02 3.51
N ARG A 29 -2.29 -6.46 2.88
CA ARG A 29 -3.39 -7.12 3.59
C ARG A 29 -2.87 -8.37 4.29
N ILE A 30 -2.13 -9.23 3.59
CA ILE A 30 -1.49 -10.43 4.17
C ILE A 30 -0.55 -10.05 5.33
N SER A 31 0.28 -9.02 5.17
CA SER A 31 1.17 -8.54 6.23
C SER A 31 0.42 -8.13 7.51
N ARG A 32 -0.71 -7.41 7.37
CA ARG A 32 -1.57 -7.03 8.50
C ARG A 32 -2.25 -8.23 9.14
N ASP A 33 -2.87 -9.10 8.34
CA ASP A 33 -3.54 -10.30 8.85
C ASP A 33 -2.56 -11.19 9.65
N LEU A 34 -1.32 -11.33 9.17
CA LEU A 34 -0.25 -12.05 9.89
C LEU A 34 0.12 -11.37 11.21
N HIS A 35 0.29 -10.05 11.22
CA HIS A 35 0.63 -9.30 12.44
C HIS A 35 -0.51 -9.38 13.48
N ASP A 36 -1.72 -9.09 13.05
CA ASP A 36 -2.88 -9.01 13.94
C ASP A 36 -3.28 -10.38 14.49
N THR A 37 -3.10 -11.44 13.69
CA THR A 37 -3.40 -12.80 14.14
C THR A 37 -2.23 -13.40 14.90
N LEU A 38 -1.06 -13.56 14.25
CA LEU A 38 0.07 -14.30 14.86
C LEU A 38 0.81 -13.45 15.89
N GLY A 39 1.06 -12.17 15.60
CA GLY A 39 1.79 -11.27 16.49
C GLY A 39 1.08 -11.10 17.84
N HIS A 40 -0.23 -10.83 17.82
CA HIS A 40 -1.01 -10.71 19.06
C HIS A 40 -1.09 -12.03 19.83
N HIS A 41 -1.40 -13.16 19.17
CA HIS A 41 -1.48 -14.45 19.86
C HIS A 41 -0.15 -14.88 20.47
N LEU A 42 0.97 -14.70 19.76
CA LEU A 42 2.30 -15.05 20.28
C LEU A 42 2.72 -14.11 21.42
N THR A 43 2.35 -12.82 21.37
CA THR A 43 2.60 -11.88 22.48
C THR A 43 1.82 -12.30 23.73
N ALA A 44 0.53 -12.63 23.56
CA ALA A 44 -0.31 -13.13 24.65
C ALA A 44 0.23 -14.44 25.23
N LEU A 45 0.62 -15.40 24.37
CA LEU A 45 1.23 -16.66 24.78
C LEU A 45 2.54 -16.43 25.54
N SER A 46 3.40 -15.52 25.07
CA SER A 46 4.66 -15.19 25.75
C SER A 46 4.41 -14.67 27.17
N LEU A 47 3.39 -13.82 27.36
CA LEU A 47 3.00 -13.32 28.68
C LEU A 47 2.45 -14.45 29.57
N GLN A 48 1.61 -15.33 29.01
CA GLN A 48 1.08 -16.49 29.74
C GLN A 48 2.20 -17.45 30.18
N LEU A 49 3.20 -17.68 29.33
CA LEU A 49 4.36 -18.52 29.65
C LEU A 49 5.27 -17.86 30.69
N GLU A 50 5.38 -16.53 30.70
CA GLU A 50 6.09 -15.80 31.76
C GLU A 50 5.39 -15.93 33.12
N VAL A 51 4.06 -15.86 33.15
CA VAL A 51 3.30 -16.11 34.38
C VAL A 51 3.44 -17.57 34.81
N ALA A 52 3.31 -18.51 33.87
CA ALA A 52 3.45 -19.94 34.15
C ALA A 52 4.85 -20.26 34.69
N SER A 53 5.91 -19.64 34.18
CA SER A 53 7.28 -19.91 34.66
C SER A 53 7.46 -19.50 36.13
N ARG A 54 6.77 -18.43 36.58
CA ARG A 54 6.79 -17.98 37.98
C ARG A 54 6.02 -18.92 38.92
N LEU A 55 5.07 -19.69 38.40
CA LEU A 55 4.25 -20.64 39.16
C LEU A 55 4.78 -22.09 39.09
N SER A 56 5.78 -22.34 38.24
CA SER A 56 6.32 -23.67 37.97
C SER A 56 7.60 -23.93 38.77
N SER A 57 7.93 -25.20 38.98
CA SER A 57 9.21 -25.62 39.58
C SER A 57 9.69 -26.95 39.00
N GLY A 58 10.98 -27.24 39.17
CA GLY A 58 11.61 -28.46 38.67
C GLY A 58 11.44 -28.65 37.15
N ALA A 59 11.25 -29.88 36.72
CA ALA A 59 11.16 -30.24 35.29
C ALA A 59 10.02 -29.53 34.53
N VAL A 60 8.95 -29.10 35.21
CA VAL A 60 7.86 -28.34 34.57
C VAL A 60 8.33 -26.93 34.21
N MET A 61 9.12 -26.30 35.07
CA MET A 61 9.69 -24.98 34.80
C MET A 61 10.60 -25.01 33.57
N ASP A 62 11.41 -26.07 33.42
CA ASP A 62 12.29 -26.24 32.26
C ASP A 62 11.49 -26.32 30.95
N ARG A 63 10.38 -27.07 30.94
CA ARG A 63 9.48 -27.15 29.78
C ARG A 63 8.77 -25.83 29.46
N VAL A 64 8.34 -25.10 30.49
CA VAL A 64 7.74 -23.77 30.30
C VAL A 64 8.76 -22.78 29.73
N ASN A 65 10.01 -22.81 30.21
CA ASN A 65 11.08 -21.98 29.69
C ASN A 65 11.44 -22.33 28.24
N GLU A 66 11.47 -23.62 27.89
CA GLU A 66 11.65 -24.09 26.51
C GLU A 66 10.54 -23.57 25.58
N ALA A 67 9.28 -23.72 25.98
CA ALA A 67 8.13 -23.19 25.23
C ALA A 67 8.19 -21.66 25.08
N HIS A 68 8.64 -20.95 26.12
CA HIS A 68 8.80 -19.50 26.08
C HIS A 68 9.91 -19.10 25.09
N ALA A 69 11.04 -19.82 25.08
CA ALA A 69 12.12 -19.60 24.12
C ALA A 69 11.65 -19.79 22.66
N ILE A 70 10.92 -20.87 22.39
CA ILE A 70 10.32 -21.13 21.07
C ILE A 70 9.35 -20.00 20.68
N THR A 71 8.51 -19.55 21.62
CA THR A 71 7.56 -18.45 21.37
C THR A 71 8.28 -17.15 20.99
N LYS A 72 9.40 -16.83 21.64
CA LYS A 72 10.22 -15.66 21.29
C LYS A 72 10.84 -15.76 19.89
N LEU A 73 11.31 -16.95 19.52
CA LEU A 73 11.82 -17.21 18.17
C LEU A 73 10.74 -17.02 17.11
N LEU A 74 9.57 -17.62 17.30
CA LEU A 74 8.42 -17.47 16.38
C LEU A 74 8.00 -16.01 16.22
N LEU A 75 8.05 -15.24 17.31
CA LEU A 75 7.69 -13.82 17.29
C LEU A 75 8.72 -12.97 16.52
N SER A 76 10.00 -13.35 16.54
CA SER A 76 11.04 -12.79 15.67
C SER A 76 10.81 -13.15 14.21
N ASP A 77 10.57 -14.43 13.91
CA ASP A 77 10.37 -14.92 12.54
C ASP A 77 9.17 -14.24 11.87
N VAL A 78 8.06 -14.06 12.61
CA VAL A 78 6.88 -13.35 12.11
C VAL A 78 7.21 -11.88 11.80
N ARG A 79 7.97 -11.19 12.67
CA ARG A 79 8.40 -9.80 12.41
C ARG A 79 9.27 -9.71 11.16
N ASP A 80 10.18 -10.64 10.95
CA ASP A 80 11.05 -10.66 9.77
C ASP A 80 10.27 -10.93 8.48
N VAL A 81 9.26 -11.83 8.52
CA VAL A 81 8.37 -12.07 7.39
C VAL A 81 7.52 -10.83 7.09
N VAL A 82 6.94 -10.21 8.12
CA VAL A 82 6.15 -8.97 7.99
C VAL A 82 6.99 -7.82 7.44
N SER A 83 8.23 -7.65 7.91
CA SER A 83 9.15 -6.62 7.42
C SER A 83 9.46 -6.82 5.93
N ARG A 84 9.82 -8.04 5.52
CA ARG A 84 10.10 -8.36 4.11
C ARG A 84 8.89 -8.16 3.21
N LEU A 85 7.68 -8.49 3.68
CA LEU A 85 6.44 -8.23 2.95
C LEU A 85 6.18 -6.72 2.79
N ARG A 86 6.54 -5.90 3.78
CA ARG A 86 6.41 -4.43 3.72
C ARG A 86 7.48 -3.78 2.85
N GLU A 87 8.75 -4.15 2.99
CA GLU A 87 9.86 -3.66 2.17
C GLU A 87 9.64 -3.94 0.68
N SER A 88 9.19 -5.16 0.36
CA SER A 88 8.82 -5.53 -1.02
C SER A 88 7.52 -4.87 -1.52
N SER A 89 6.83 -4.15 -0.65
CA SER A 89 5.60 -3.41 -0.93
C SER A 89 5.74 -1.90 -0.77
N ALA A 90 6.95 -1.39 -0.48
CA ALA A 90 7.25 0.04 -0.48
C ALA A 90 6.89 0.58 -1.87
N PHE A 91 5.75 1.24 -1.93
CA PHE A 91 5.18 1.71 -3.17
C PHE A 91 5.82 3.05 -3.49
N ASP A 92 6.62 3.10 -4.56
CA ASP A 92 7.12 4.35 -5.12
C ASP A 92 5.94 5.12 -5.73
N LEU A 93 5.26 5.86 -4.87
CA LEU A 93 4.08 6.64 -5.21
C LEU A 93 4.43 7.72 -6.23
N GLY A 94 5.63 8.29 -6.13
CA GLY A 94 6.18 9.21 -7.11
C GLY A 94 6.23 8.63 -8.51
N ALA A 95 6.87 7.47 -8.66
CA ALA A 95 6.95 6.77 -9.95
C ALA A 95 5.57 6.40 -10.50
N ALA A 96 4.63 6.00 -9.64
CA ALA A 96 3.25 5.69 -10.04
C ALA A 96 2.49 6.94 -10.54
N ILE A 97 2.59 8.07 -9.82
CA ILE A 97 1.97 9.34 -10.21
C ILE A 97 2.54 9.83 -11.55
N HIS A 98 3.87 9.79 -11.72
CA HIS A 98 4.49 10.16 -13.00
C HIS A 98 4.09 9.22 -14.14
N THR A 99 3.88 7.93 -13.86
CA THR A 99 3.42 6.99 -14.88
C THR A 99 1.98 7.29 -15.30
N LEU A 100 1.09 7.59 -14.35
CA LEU A 100 -0.27 8.04 -14.64
C LEU A 100 -0.28 9.34 -15.45
N ALA A 101 0.54 10.32 -15.08
CA ALA A 101 0.65 11.59 -15.80
C ALA A 101 1.15 11.39 -17.25
N ARG A 102 2.18 10.55 -17.46
CA ARG A 102 2.69 10.24 -18.81
C ARG A 102 1.71 9.46 -19.68
N ALA A 103 0.90 8.60 -19.06
CA ALA A 103 -0.16 7.86 -19.76
C ALA A 103 -1.34 8.77 -20.15
N THR A 104 -1.45 9.95 -19.53
CA THR A 104 -2.52 10.91 -19.83
C THR A 104 -2.13 11.76 -21.02
N VAL A 105 -2.95 11.69 -22.07
CA VAL A 105 -2.73 12.39 -23.34
C VAL A 105 -3.23 13.82 -23.32
N GLN A 106 -4.45 14.01 -22.81
CA GLN A 106 -5.06 15.32 -22.59
C GLN A 106 -5.92 15.25 -21.32
N PRO A 107 -5.87 16.29 -20.47
CA PRO A 107 -4.98 17.45 -20.54
C PRO A 107 -3.51 17.07 -20.34
N GLN A 108 -2.60 17.96 -20.70
CA GLN A 108 -1.17 17.75 -20.42
C GLN A 108 -0.95 17.84 -18.91
N VAL A 109 -0.52 16.74 -18.27
CA VAL A 109 -0.35 16.67 -16.82
C VAL A 109 1.11 16.95 -16.46
N HIS A 110 1.34 18.01 -15.68
CA HIS A 110 2.63 18.29 -15.05
C HIS A 110 2.59 17.86 -13.59
N VAL A 111 3.63 17.16 -13.13
CA VAL A 111 3.74 16.66 -11.76
C VAL A 111 4.95 17.32 -11.13
N GLU A 112 4.74 18.06 -10.05
CA GLU A 112 5.80 18.71 -9.25
C GLU A 112 5.82 18.10 -7.84
N GLY A 113 7.01 17.85 -7.30
CA GLY A 113 7.20 17.44 -5.90
C GLY A 113 6.86 15.98 -5.59
N ALA A 114 6.79 15.11 -6.61
CA ALA A 114 6.58 13.68 -6.44
C ALA A 114 7.89 12.87 -6.44
N GLU A 115 9.05 13.49 -6.68
CA GLU A 115 10.33 12.77 -6.68
C GLU A 115 10.66 12.19 -5.29
N GLY A 116 10.90 10.88 -5.24
CA GLY A 116 11.22 10.19 -3.98
C GLY A 116 10.05 10.14 -3.00
N LEU A 117 8.82 10.41 -3.45
CA LEU A 117 7.63 10.27 -2.63
C LEU A 117 7.36 8.79 -2.34
N VAL A 118 7.80 8.36 -1.16
CA VAL A 118 7.53 7.04 -0.60
C VAL A 118 6.52 7.21 0.52
N VAL A 119 5.47 6.40 0.48
CA VAL A 119 4.46 6.36 1.54
C VAL A 119 4.48 4.98 2.17
N ASP A 120 4.84 4.92 3.45
CA ASP A 120 4.97 3.68 4.22
C ASP A 120 3.63 3.00 4.47
N ASP A 121 2.55 3.79 4.61
CA ASP A 121 1.18 3.26 4.69
C ASP A 121 0.59 3.04 3.29
N PRO A 122 0.38 1.79 2.88
CA PRO A 122 -0.11 1.51 1.54
C PRO A 122 -1.58 1.88 1.32
N LEU A 123 -2.38 1.92 2.38
CA LEU A 123 -3.77 2.35 2.25
C LEU A 123 -3.81 3.84 1.90
N GLN A 124 -2.96 4.62 2.57
CA GLN A 124 -2.72 6.02 2.25
C GLN A 124 -2.12 6.18 0.84
N ALA A 125 -1.11 5.39 0.47
CA ALA A 125 -0.52 5.44 -0.88
C ALA A 125 -1.56 5.15 -1.97
N HIS A 126 -2.40 4.13 -1.77
CA HIS A 126 -3.49 3.78 -2.68
C HIS A 126 -4.57 4.88 -2.75
N ALA A 127 -4.98 5.41 -1.60
CA ALA A 127 -5.95 6.50 -1.55
C ALA A 127 -5.44 7.74 -2.29
N ILE A 128 -4.18 8.12 -2.10
CA ILE A 128 -3.54 9.23 -2.81
C ILE A 128 -3.53 8.96 -4.32
N LEU A 129 -3.10 7.77 -4.75
CA LEU A 129 -3.06 7.42 -6.17
C LEU A 129 -4.45 7.48 -6.82
N ARG A 130 -5.48 6.98 -6.12
CA ARG A 130 -6.88 7.06 -6.57
C ARG A 130 -7.37 8.50 -6.66
N CYS A 131 -7.03 9.34 -5.68
CA CYS A 131 -7.35 10.77 -5.72
C CYS A 131 -6.68 11.45 -6.92
N VAL A 132 -5.40 11.17 -7.19
CA VAL A 132 -4.68 11.73 -8.35
C VAL A 132 -5.34 11.27 -9.66
N GLN A 133 -5.66 9.98 -9.78
CA GLN A 133 -6.33 9.44 -10.96
C GLN A 133 -7.70 10.09 -11.19
N GLU A 134 -8.48 10.30 -10.13
CA GLU A 134 -9.78 10.96 -10.20
C GLU A 134 -9.66 12.43 -10.60
N VAL A 135 -8.66 13.14 -10.06
CA VAL A 135 -8.36 14.54 -10.47
C VAL A 135 -8.02 14.62 -11.96
N ILE A 136 -7.15 13.73 -12.44
CA ILE A 136 -6.79 13.66 -13.87
C ILE A 136 -8.03 13.35 -14.73
N THR A 137 -8.83 12.37 -14.31
CA THR A 137 -10.05 11.97 -15.02
C THR A 137 -11.03 13.13 -15.10
N ASN A 138 -11.28 13.82 -13.98
CA ASN A 138 -12.15 14.98 -13.93
C ASN A 138 -11.64 16.13 -14.79
N ALA A 139 -10.32 16.35 -14.86
CA ALA A 139 -9.74 17.36 -15.74
C ALA A 139 -9.90 17.01 -17.23
N ALA A 140 -9.91 15.72 -17.58
CA ALA A 140 -10.15 15.25 -18.95
C ALA A 140 -11.62 15.36 -19.39
N THR A 141 -12.58 15.14 -18.48
CA THR A 141 -14.02 15.26 -18.77
C THR A 141 -14.57 16.68 -18.60
N SER A 142 -13.91 17.54 -17.82
CA SER A 142 -14.26 18.95 -17.67
C SER A 142 -13.81 19.76 -18.89
N GLY A 143 -14.43 19.55 -20.04
CA GLY A 143 -14.43 20.54 -21.11
C GLY A 143 -15.14 21.79 -20.60
N LEU A 144 -14.38 22.81 -20.14
CA LEU A 144 -14.95 24.08 -19.72
C LEU A 144 -15.82 24.65 -20.86
N PRO A 145 -17.14 24.85 -20.67
CA PRO A 145 -17.88 25.71 -21.58
C PRO A 145 -17.30 27.12 -21.44
N SER A 146 -16.87 27.70 -22.55
CA SER A 146 -16.51 29.12 -22.64
C SER A 146 -17.73 29.95 -22.24
N THR A 147 -17.83 30.30 -20.96
CA THR A 147 -18.78 31.29 -20.47
C THR A 147 -18.27 32.67 -20.87
N SER A 148 -18.65 33.11 -22.06
CA SER A 148 -18.59 34.53 -22.43
C SER A 148 -19.46 35.30 -21.45
N VAL A 149 -18.83 36.04 -20.53
CA VAL A 149 -19.52 37.03 -19.71
C VAL A 149 -19.84 38.21 -20.64
N PRO A 150 -21.12 38.55 -20.88
CA PRO A 150 -21.43 39.77 -21.59
C PRO A 150 -21.08 40.94 -20.67
N THR A 151 -20.11 41.76 -21.08
CA THR A 151 -19.91 43.09 -20.50
C THR A 151 -21.08 43.97 -20.91
N SER A 152 -22.10 44.00 -20.06
CA SER A 152 -23.18 44.98 -20.17
C SER A 152 -22.64 46.34 -19.74
N SER A 153 -22.48 47.22 -20.72
CA SER A 153 -22.28 48.65 -20.52
C SER A 153 -23.59 49.25 -20.00
N CYS A 154 -23.57 49.83 -18.80
CA CYS A 154 -24.33 51.04 -18.44
C CYS A 154 -23.81 51.63 -17.14
#